data_AF-A0A1D2NH61-F1
#
_entry.id   AF-A0A1D2NH61-F1
#
_cell.length_a   1.000
_cell.length_b   1.000
_cell.length_c   1.000
_cell.angle_alpha   90.00
_cell.angle_beta   90.00
_cell.angle_gamma   90.00
#
_symmetry.space_group_name_H-M   'P 1'
#
loop_
_entity.id
_entity.type
_entity.pdbx_description
1 polymer ?
#
loop_
_entity_poly.entity_id
_entity_poly.type
_entity_poly.pdbx_seq_one_letter_code
_entity_poly.pdbx_strand_id
1 'polypeptide(L)'
;MVEGSGYPPPPQKKFLAQVAAVLKFLLLGCIIMGINPFDQIGFGHIGASVWNWMFTNKIYAALMSFFIFNFIENTLISTGAFEIFFNDVPVWSKLQTGRVPSPPELLQIIDNNLKLMRNEDDLSSQLGL
;
A
#
# COMPACT_ATOMS: atom_id res chain seq x y z
N MET A 1 9.95 17.69 14.41
CA MET A 1 9.25 16.41 14.65
C MET A 1 9.46 15.58 13.40
N VAL A 2 9.87 14.31 13.52
CA VAL A 2 9.97 13.42 12.36
C VAL A 2 8.58 12.84 12.15
N GLU A 3 7.86 13.35 11.15
CA GLU A 3 6.59 12.76 10.72
C GLU A 3 6.88 11.52 9.88
N GLY A 4 6.84 10.36 10.52
CA GLY A 4 6.80 9.07 9.83
C GLY A 4 5.41 8.83 9.28
N SER A 5 5.03 9.48 8.18
CA SER A 5 3.79 9.14 7.48
C SER A 5 4.00 7.95 6.54
N GLY A 6 3.03 7.04 6.46
CA GLY A 6 3.04 5.99 5.44
C GLY A 6 2.99 6.61 4.03
N TYR A 7 3.85 6.13 3.12
CA TYR A 7 3.84 6.61 1.75
C TYR A 7 2.46 6.38 1.11
N PRO A 8 1.82 7.41 0.54
CA PRO A 8 0.47 7.29 0.02
C PRO A 8 0.44 6.20 -1.07
N PRO A 9 -0.49 5.23 -0.98
CA PRO A 9 -0.59 4.20 -2.00
C PRO A 9 -0.88 4.83 -3.37
N PRO A 10 -0.18 4.40 -4.44
CA PRO A 10 -0.47 4.83 -5.80
C PRO A 10 -1.97 4.72 -6.10
N PRO A 11 -2.55 5.61 -6.93
CA PRO A 11 -4.00 5.65 -7.19
C PRO A 11 -4.60 4.28 -7.56
N GLN A 12 -3.85 3.47 -8.32
CA GLN A 12 -4.24 2.12 -8.71
C GLN A 12 -4.37 1.16 -7.52
N LYS A 13 -3.40 1.17 -6.59
CA LYS A 13 -3.45 0.33 -5.38
C LYS A 13 -4.53 0.76 -4.43
N LYS A 14 -4.76 2.08 -4.32
CA LYS A 14 -5.86 2.65 -3.53
C LYS A 14 -7.23 2.23 -4.06
N PHE A 15 -7.43 2.29 -5.37
CA PHE A 15 -8.66 1.81 -6.01
C PHE A 15 -8.88 0.31 -5.75
N LEU A 16 -7.84 -0.52 -5.93
CA LEU A 16 -7.94 -1.95 -5.66
C LEU A 16 -8.24 -2.26 -4.18
N ALA A 17 -7.64 -1.50 -3.25
CA ALA A 17 -7.93 -1.63 -1.82
C ALA A 17 -9.40 -1.27 -1.50
N GLN A 18 -9.94 -0.23 -2.13
CA GLN A 18 -11.35 0.15 -1.99
C GLN A 18 -12.29 -0.92 -2.54
N VAL A 19 -11.98 -1.47 -3.73
CA VAL A 19 -12.75 -2.57 -4.32
C VAL A 19 -12.71 -3.81 -3.42
N ALA A 20 -11.54 -4.16 -2.87
CA ALA A 20 -11.38 -5.27 -1.93
C ALA A 20 -12.23 -5.06 -0.66
N ALA A 21 -12.26 -3.84 -0.12
CA ALA A 21 -13.08 -3.50 1.05
C ALA A 21 -14.58 -3.65 0.77
N VAL A 22 -15.06 -3.17 -0.37
CA VAL A 22 -16.47 -3.34 -0.77
C VAL A 22 -16.79 -4.83 -0.94
N LEU A 23 -15.92 -5.59 -1.61
CA LEU A 23 -16.10 -7.02 -1.83
C LEU A 23 -16.12 -7.81 -0.50
N LYS A 24 -15.27 -7.43 0.47
CA LYS A 24 -15.25 -8.01 1.83
C LYS A 24 -16.63 -7.94 2.48
N PHE A 25 -17.26 -6.76 2.47
CA PHE A 25 -18.57 -6.56 3.09
C PHE A 25 -19.69 -7.27 2.34
N LEU A 26 -19.64 -7.30 1.00
CA LEU A 26 -20.59 -8.07 0.19
C LEU A 26 -20.48 -9.57 0.48
N LEU A 27 -19.27 -10.11 0.56
CA LEU A 27 -19.04 -11.53 0.86
C LEU A 27 -19.52 -11.88 2.27
N LEU A 28 -19.20 -11.04 3.27
CA LEU A 28 -19.70 -11.21 4.63
C LEU A 28 -21.24 -11.23 4.68
N GLY A 29 -21.88 -10.30 3.96
CA GLY A 29 -23.33 -10.28 3.81
C GLY A 29 -23.88 -11.59 3.23
N CYS A 30 -23.26 -12.11 2.16
CA CYS A 30 -23.63 -13.38 1.55
C CYS A 30 -23.49 -14.57 2.50
N ILE A 31 -22.38 -14.65 3.25
CA ILE A 31 -22.13 -15.73 4.22
C ILE A 31 -23.18 -15.72 5.33
N ILE A 32 -23.52 -14.54 5.86
CA ILE A 32 -24.52 -14.39 6.93
C ILE A 32 -25.90 -14.78 6.40
N MET A 33 -26.29 -14.24 5.24
CA MET A 33 -27.59 -14.50 4.62
C MET A 33 -27.73 -15.92 4.05
N GLY A 34 -26.63 -16.64 3.88
CA GLY A 34 -26.65 -17.99 3.30
C GLY A 34 -26.88 -18.00 1.79
N ILE A 35 -26.64 -16.88 1.10
CA ILE A 35 -26.87 -16.75 -0.35
C ILE A 35 -25.61 -17.17 -1.08
N ASN A 36 -25.73 -18.12 -2.02
CA ASN A 36 -24.65 -18.49 -2.91
C ASN A 36 -24.72 -17.66 -4.21
N PRO A 37 -23.88 -16.63 -4.39
CA PRO A 37 -23.91 -15.82 -5.60
C PRO A 37 -23.48 -16.59 -6.86
N PHE A 38 -22.72 -17.69 -6.71
CA PHE A 38 -22.21 -18.47 -7.84
C PHE A 38 -23.24 -19.43 -8.44
N ASP A 39 -24.26 -19.79 -7.67
CA ASP A 39 -25.36 -20.64 -8.14
C ASP A 39 -26.21 -19.89 -9.19
N GLN A 40 -26.32 -18.56 -9.05
CA GLN A 40 -27.08 -17.70 -9.96
C GLN A 40 -26.36 -17.42 -11.28
N ILE A 41 -25.02 -17.57 -11.33
CA ILE A 41 -24.18 -17.24 -12.51
C ILE A 41 -23.78 -18.52 -13.28
N GLY A 42 -24.27 -19.71 -12.86
CA GLY A 42 -23.98 -20.99 -13.53
C GLY A 42 -22.59 -21.57 -13.22
N PHE A 43 -21.86 -20.99 -12.26
CA PHE A 43 -20.58 -21.49 -11.77
C PHE A 43 -20.70 -22.31 -10.48
N GLY A 44 -21.91 -22.78 -10.16
CA GLY A 44 -22.22 -23.48 -8.90
C GLY A 44 -21.32 -24.67 -8.58
N HIS A 45 -20.68 -25.28 -9.59
CA HIS A 45 -19.76 -26.42 -9.42
C HIS A 45 -18.37 -26.02 -8.92
N ILE A 46 -17.90 -24.81 -9.25
CA ILE A 46 -16.57 -24.34 -8.88
C ILE A 46 -16.62 -23.82 -7.44
N GLY A 47 -16.04 -24.59 -6.53
CA GLY A 47 -15.98 -24.20 -5.11
C GLY A 47 -17.24 -24.53 -4.30
N ALA A 48 -18.16 -25.37 -4.81
CA ALA A 48 -19.33 -25.86 -4.08
C ALA A 48 -18.98 -26.40 -2.69
N SER A 49 -17.89 -27.17 -2.58
CA SER A 49 -17.41 -27.73 -1.31
C SER A 49 -17.02 -26.64 -0.30
N VAL A 50 -16.31 -25.60 -0.78
CA VAL A 50 -15.90 -24.46 0.05
C VAL A 50 -17.12 -23.66 0.49
N TRP A 51 -18.06 -23.39 -0.42
CA TRP A 51 -19.31 -22.70 -0.10
C TRP A 51 -20.18 -23.43 0.91
N ASN A 52 -20.34 -24.75 0.74
CA ASN A 52 -21.09 -25.57 1.69
C ASN A 52 -20.43 -25.55 3.08
N TRP A 53 -19.10 -25.68 3.14
CA TRP A 53 -18.35 -25.55 4.38
C TRP A 53 -18.53 -24.17 5.04
N MET A 54 -18.52 -23.09 4.24
CA MET A 54 -18.72 -21.73 4.72
C MET A 54 -20.11 -21.52 5.33
N PHE A 55 -21.16 -22.08 4.72
CA PHE A 55 -22.52 -21.98 5.27
C PHE A 55 -22.75 -22.89 6.48
N THR A 56 -22.05 -24.02 6.55
CA THR A 56 -22.06 -24.89 7.73
C THR A 56 -21.37 -24.20 8.92
N ASN A 57 -20.29 -23.45 8.65
CA ASN A 57 -19.46 -22.80 9.68
C ASN A 57 -19.43 -21.27 9.52
N LYS A 58 -20.61 -20.63 9.53
CA LYS A 58 -20.76 -19.20 9.19
C LYS A 58 -19.84 -18.26 9.98
N ILE A 59 -19.70 -18.47 11.29
CA ILE A 59 -18.88 -17.60 12.16
C ILE A 59 -17.40 -17.71 11.77
N TYR A 60 -16.89 -18.94 11.62
CA TYR A 60 -15.51 -19.17 11.22
C TYR A 60 -15.22 -18.65 9.82
N ALA A 61 -16.12 -18.91 8.87
CA ALA A 61 -16.00 -18.43 7.49
C ALA A 61 -16.00 -16.89 7.40
N ALA A 62 -16.89 -16.23 8.17
CA ALA A 62 -16.95 -14.77 8.23
C ALA A 62 -15.67 -14.17 8.84
N LEU A 63 -15.17 -14.73 9.94
CA LEU A 63 -13.92 -14.28 10.57
C LEU A 63 -12.70 -14.48 9.67
N MET A 64 -12.55 -15.66 9.06
CA MET A 64 -11.45 -15.93 8.14
C MET A 64 -11.49 -15.00 6.92
N SER A 65 -12.67 -14.83 6.32
CA SER A 65 -12.84 -13.90 5.19
C SER A 65 -12.46 -12.48 5.59
N PHE A 66 -12.95 -12.00 6.74
CA PHE A 66 -12.61 -10.68 7.26
C PHE A 66 -11.09 -10.50 7.41
N PHE A 67 -10.39 -11.48 8.00
CA PHE A 67 -8.94 -11.41 8.15
C PHE A 67 -8.19 -11.44 6.82
N ILE A 68 -8.58 -12.30 5.89
CA ILE A 68 -7.93 -12.41 4.58
C ILE A 68 -8.06 -11.10 3.81
N PHE A 69 -9.27 -10.52 3.76
CA PHE A 69 -9.48 -9.25 3.08
C PHE A 69 -8.74 -8.10 3.78
N ASN A 70 -8.76 -8.04 5.11
CA ASN A 70 -7.95 -7.05 5.83
C ASN A 70 -6.45 -7.21 5.56
N PHE A 71 -5.96 -8.44 5.43
CA PHE A 71 -4.56 -8.68 5.08
C PHE A 71 -4.23 -8.14 3.67
N ILE A 72 -5.11 -8.38 2.70
CA ILE A 72 -4.97 -7.87 1.33
C ILE A 72 -5.02 -6.34 1.31
N GLU A 73 -6.00 -5.73 1.99
CA GLU A 73 -6.14 -4.27 2.11
C GLU A 73 -4.88 -3.65 2.74
N ASN A 74 -4.38 -4.22 3.83
CA ASN A 74 -3.16 -3.74 4.49
C ASN A 74 -1.93 -3.88 3.58
N THR A 75 -1.86 -4.94 2.78
CA THR A 75 -0.76 -5.13 1.81
C THR A 75 -0.84 -4.14 0.64
N LEU A 76 -2.05 -3.75 0.22
CA LEU A 76 -2.25 -2.79 -0.86
C LEU A 76 -1.98 -1.35 -0.42
N ILE A 77 -2.33 -1.02 0.83
CA ILE A 77 -2.12 0.30 1.41
C ILE A 77 -0.65 0.49 1.84
N SER A 78 -0.02 -0.54 2.42
CA SER A 78 1.39 -0.50 2.80
C SER A 78 2.27 -0.73 1.58
N THR A 79 2.75 0.35 0.96
CA THR A 79 3.53 0.29 -0.28
C THR A 79 4.97 -0.20 -0.10
N GLY A 80 5.44 -0.40 1.15
CA GLY A 80 6.82 -0.80 1.44
C GLY A 80 7.87 0.16 0.87
N ALA A 81 7.45 1.39 0.54
CA ALA A 81 8.28 2.43 -0.04
C ALA A 81 9.24 2.97 1.01
N PHE A 82 10.45 3.27 0.58
CA PHE A 82 11.47 3.94 1.37
C PHE A 82 11.96 5.11 0.55
N GLU A 83 11.64 6.32 1.01
CA GLU A 83 11.96 7.56 0.33
C GLU A 83 12.68 8.50 1.27
N ILE A 84 13.66 9.23 0.73
CA ILE A 84 14.45 10.21 1.46
C ILE A 84 14.18 11.56 0.82
N PHE A 85 13.72 12.51 1.63
CA PHE A 85 13.49 13.89 1.24
C PHE A 85 14.55 14.77 1.90
N PHE A 86 15.04 15.76 1.16
CA PHE A 86 15.93 16.79 1.67
C PHE A 86 15.38 18.15 1.25
N ASN A 87 14.96 18.98 2.21
CA ASN A 87 14.25 20.24 1.97
C ASN A 87 13.12 20.12 0.93
N ASP A 88 12.22 19.16 1.13
CA ASP A 88 11.07 18.85 0.26
C ASP A 88 11.42 18.34 -1.17
N VAL A 89 12.70 18.16 -1.49
CA VAL A 89 13.14 17.54 -2.76
C VAL A 89 13.38 16.04 -2.55
N PRO A 90 12.77 15.14 -3.35
CA PRO A 90 13.01 13.70 -3.26
C PRO A 90 14.40 13.36 -3.79
N VAL A 91 15.31 12.94 -2.90
CA VAL A 91 16.71 12.60 -3.26
C VAL A 91 16.91 11.10 -3.47
N TRP A 92 16.03 10.27 -2.92
CA TRP A 92 16.04 8.82 -3.16
C TRP A 92 14.63 8.23 -3.05
N SER A 93 14.32 7.28 -3.91
CA SER A 93 13.11 6.45 -3.78
C SER A 93 13.42 4.99 -4.10
N LYS A 94 13.16 4.09 -3.14
CA LYS A 94 13.25 2.64 -3.34
C LYS A 94 12.32 2.15 -4.45
N LEU A 95 11.21 2.85 -4.70
CA LEU A 95 10.31 2.52 -5.81
C LEU A 95 10.96 2.76 -7.17
N GLN A 96 11.83 3.76 -7.28
CA GLN A 96 12.55 4.09 -8.51
C GLN A 96 13.83 3.24 -8.66
N THR A 97 14.57 3.05 -7.57
CA THR A 97 15.90 2.40 -7.62
C THR A 97 15.85 0.89 -7.38
N GLY A 98 14.72 0.36 -6.88
CA GLY A 98 14.53 -1.06 -6.58
C GLY A 98 15.28 -1.56 -5.34
N ARG A 99 16.06 -0.70 -4.66
CA ARG A 99 16.85 -1.05 -3.47
C ARG A 99 16.91 0.07 -2.45
N VAL A 100 17.24 -0.30 -1.21
CA VAL A 100 17.57 0.65 -0.15
C VAL A 100 19.03 1.10 -0.36
N PRO A 101 19.36 2.39 -0.21
CA PRO A 101 20.73 2.85 -0.38
C PRO A 101 21.61 2.32 0.74
N SER A 102 22.87 2.05 0.44
CA SER A 102 23.84 1.66 1.48
C SER A 102 24.19 2.86 2.38
N PRO A 103 24.60 2.66 3.65
CA PRO A 103 24.96 3.77 4.53
C PRO A 103 25.96 4.79 3.94
N PRO A 104 27.05 4.39 3.26
CA PRO A 104 27.97 5.36 2.66
C PRO A 104 27.35 6.11 1.45
N GLU A 105 26.49 5.45 0.67
CA GLU A 105 25.78 6.07 -0.45
C GLU A 105 24.77 7.11 0.03
N LEU A 106 24.09 6.83 1.15
CA LEU A 106 23.19 7.77 1.81
C LEU A 106 23.93 9.05 2.25
N LEU A 107 25.10 8.91 2.86
CA LEU A 107 25.94 10.06 3.25
C LEU A 107 26.40 10.88 2.04
N GLN A 108 26.81 10.22 0.95
CA GLN A 108 27.21 10.91 -0.28
C GLN A 108 26.05 11.71 -0.88
N ILE A 109 24.84 11.16 -0.89
CA ILE A 109 23.65 11.88 -1.38
C ILE A 109 23.42 13.13 -0.52
N ILE A 110 23.50 13.01 0.81
CA ILE A 110 23.34 14.14 1.72
C ILE A 110 24.43 15.20 1.48
N ASP A 111 25.70 14.80 1.43
CA ASP A 111 26.84 15.71 1.23
C ASP A 111 26.77 16.45 -0.11
N ASN A 112 26.33 15.77 -1.17
CA ASN A 112 26.16 16.39 -2.49
C ASN A 112 25.04 17.44 -2.48
N ASN A 113 23.90 17.14 -1.84
CA ASN A 113 22.80 18.09 -1.73
C ASN A 113 23.18 19.30 -0.86
N LEU A 114 23.92 19.10 0.24
CA LEU A 114 24.44 20.18 1.08
C LEU A 114 25.43 21.09 0.33
N LYS A 115 26.32 20.50 -0.48
CA LYS A 115 27.28 21.27 -1.29
C LYS A 115 26.60 22.10 -2.37
N LEU A 116 25.56 21.56 -3.02
CA LEU A 116 24.80 22.29 -4.03
C LEU A 116 24.13 23.53 -3.43
N MET A 117 23.50 23.41 -2.26
CA MET A 117 22.89 24.56 -1.57
C MET A 117 23.90 25.62 -1.16
N ARG A 118 25.04 25.21 -0.57
CA ARG A 118 26.09 26.18 -0.22
C ARG A 118 26.58 26.98 -1.43
N ASN A 119 26.72 26.32 -2.58
CA ASN A 119 27.15 27.00 -3.80
C ASN A 119 26.06 27.95 -4.34
N GLU A 120 24.78 27.62 -4.18
CA GLU A 120 23.67 28.53 -4.51
C GLU A 120 23.69 29.77 -3.61
N ASP A 121 23.84 29.59 -2.29
CA ASP A 121 23.92 30.69 -1.31
C ASP A 121 25.08 31.65 -1.62
N ASP A 122 26.25 31.10 -1.96
CA ASP A 122 27.44 31.86 -2.38
C ASP A 122 27.19 32.64 -3.68
N LEU A 123 26.45 32.06 -4.63
CA LEU A 123 26.09 32.70 -5.89
C LEU A 123 25.10 33.87 -5.66
N SER A 124 24.07 33.67 -4.83
CA SER A 124 23.14 34.75 -4.46
C SER A 124 23.84 35.88 -3.71
N SER A 125 24.80 35.55 -2.83
CA SER A 125 25.60 36.54 -2.10
C SER A 125 26.49 37.38 -3.01
N GLN A 126 26.99 36.80 -4.12
CA GLN A 126 27.76 37.53 -5.13
C GLN A 126 26.90 38.37 -6.07
N LEU A 127 25.65 37.95 -6.32
CA LEU A 127 24.70 38.66 -7.19
C LEU A 127 23.88 39.73 -6.47
N GLY A 128 23.98 39.83 -5.13
CA GLY A 128 23.39 40.92 -4.33
C GLY A 128 21.86 40.93 -4.30
N LEU A 129 21.22 39.78 -4.50
CA LEU A 129 19.77 39.57 -4.34
C LEU A 129 19.43 39.14 -2.91
#